data_AF-A0A522U0K4-F1
#
_entry.id   AF-A0A522U0K4-F1
#
_cell.length_a   1.000
_cell.length_b   1.000
_cell.length_c   1.000
_cell.angle_alpha   90.00
_cell.angle_beta   90.00
_cell.angle_gamma   90.00
#
_symmetry.space_group_name_H-M   'P 1'
#
loop_
_entity.id
_entity.type
_entity.pdbx_description
1 polymer ?
#
loop_
_entity_poly.entity_id
_entity_poly.type
_entity_poly.pdbx_seq_one_letter_code
_entity_poly.pdbx_strand_id
1 'polypeptide(L)'
;MTLGQRSSEQARENDLHVLEALVGAGDQGLVTVELAARVHLPERTCRAAIDRLISRRLVAREGQRGRVFATIAGRTEAGAGIPGVDVGQQLGEAIACFPSEAQQAFARLLLSGIVARHHLAVHYTDGWGGFICCGPTQTGKTSLARLPCRIFGWDELGTLRMLPDETPGSVFARRVQRADGFTVEQPAILRNAYVCFDEWDKAEPDVRKAAGQLLMGYVATELEGARVEIRPSVMVCLNTGPEGLAVLNQAYVRRSVVLDTGALTGLLDDIDEAMRRLYRRVAIPRLDLDHLRPPAQELPDEERKELRDDLRQGLTQEGWQLCDVEALSRLALGRAALQADNDLRRAAHATALDYLTCSATVGHAVPGFASRVSRELGGRGPLGPDPAAAQAEVEARRVAKLDAERREAEARIKFEAERERLAALLVEARTALGHSRNPQARALMVGLASAAREVRGARSRETLALAWQTAEHWLQEARAWRQDFDRQRTEAAQRAQQLRAMRERERRDSALRTRQAQAEKKKQRARWEQWRRALADLVPLDPDSTLMGKLEELGAVNWVANPAMTGGWANRLKVAVVQGTGHWDYRGLVVAASDAEDVWLNEWHIADDQVAALGGRRLKPPVFRQRRLA
;
A
#
# COMPACT_ATOMS: atom_id res chain seq x y z
N MET A 1 -28.72 -17.45 38.41
CA MET A 1 -27.81 -17.44 39.58
C MET A 1 -27.94 -18.74 40.34
N THR A 2 -26.82 -19.41 40.62
CA THR A 2 -26.79 -20.57 41.51
C THR A 2 -26.97 -20.14 42.97
N LEU A 3 -27.39 -21.04 43.85
CA LEU A 3 -27.51 -20.78 45.30
C LEU A 3 -26.20 -20.22 45.90
N GLY A 4 -25.04 -20.64 45.39
CA GLY A 4 -23.73 -20.12 45.80
C GLY A 4 -23.47 -18.67 45.40
N GLN A 5 -23.92 -18.24 44.21
CA GLN A 5 -23.77 -16.85 43.76
C GLN A 5 -24.58 -15.89 44.63
N ARG A 6 -25.83 -16.26 44.96
CA ARG A 6 -26.69 -15.47 45.87
C ARG A 6 -26.06 -15.32 47.26
N SER A 7 -25.44 -16.38 47.78
CA SER A 7 -24.76 -16.32 49.08
C SER A 7 -23.52 -15.42 49.07
N SER A 8 -22.77 -15.38 47.98
CA SER A 8 -21.58 -14.53 47.85
C SER A 8 -21.94 -13.06 47.72
N GLU A 9 -22.99 -12.75 46.97
CA GLU A 9 -23.48 -11.38 46.76
C GLU A 9 -24.04 -10.80 48.05
N GLN A 10 -24.86 -11.57 48.77
CA GLN A 10 -25.35 -11.19 50.09
C GLN A 10 -24.23 -10.97 51.11
N ALA A 11 -23.18 -11.80 51.07
CA ALA A 11 -22.03 -11.62 51.95
C ALA A 11 -21.28 -10.32 51.66
N ARG A 12 -21.15 -9.93 50.39
CA ARG A 12 -20.51 -8.69 49.97
C ARG A 12 -21.34 -7.46 50.34
N GLU A 13 -22.66 -7.55 50.20
CA GLU A 13 -23.59 -6.49 50.63
C GLU A 13 -23.51 -6.27 52.16
N ASN A 14 -23.49 -7.35 52.94
CA ASN A 14 -23.31 -7.28 54.39
C ASN A 14 -21.96 -6.66 54.78
N ASP A 15 -20.89 -7.01 54.06
CA ASP A 15 -19.55 -6.42 54.26
C ASP A 15 -19.57 -4.90 54.02
N LEU A 16 -20.29 -4.43 52.99
CA LEU A 16 -20.40 -3.01 52.66
C LEU A 16 -21.19 -2.24 53.72
N HIS A 17 -22.37 -2.71 54.12
CA HIS A 17 -23.17 -2.07 55.18
C HIS A 17 -22.40 -1.94 56.50
N VAL A 18 -21.63 -2.98 56.87
CA VAL A 18 -20.76 -2.94 58.05
C VAL A 18 -19.69 -1.87 57.90
N LEU A 19 -19.03 -1.77 56.74
CA LEU A 19 -18.03 -0.72 56.50
C LEU A 19 -18.66 0.67 56.58
N GLU A 20 -19.76 0.93 55.88
CA GLU A 20 -20.46 2.23 55.87
C GLU A 20 -20.85 2.68 57.29
N ALA A 21 -21.42 1.78 58.09
CA ALA A 21 -21.77 2.08 59.47
C ALA A 21 -20.56 2.40 60.35
N LEU A 22 -19.43 1.71 60.12
CA LEU A 22 -18.16 2.00 60.80
C LEU A 22 -17.57 3.34 60.35
N VAL A 23 -17.68 3.70 59.06
CA VAL A 23 -17.21 5.02 58.62
C VAL A 23 -18.08 6.13 59.20
N GLY A 24 -19.40 5.95 59.24
CA GLY A 24 -20.32 6.90 59.87
C GLY A 24 -20.10 7.07 61.38
N ALA A 25 -19.43 6.12 62.04
CA ALA A 25 -19.00 6.23 63.44
C ALA A 25 -17.64 6.94 63.60
N GLY A 26 -16.90 7.14 62.52
CA GLY A 26 -15.59 7.79 62.50
C GLY A 26 -14.58 7.12 63.45
N ASP A 27 -13.81 7.95 64.14
CA ASP A 27 -12.75 7.48 65.05
C ASP A 27 -13.28 6.94 66.38
N GLN A 28 -14.59 7.07 66.65
CA GLN A 28 -15.19 6.47 67.85
C GLN A 28 -15.37 4.96 67.71
N GLY A 29 -15.45 4.44 66.48
CA GLY A 29 -15.76 3.04 66.21
C GLY A 29 -17.08 2.57 66.83
N LEU A 30 -17.39 1.29 66.68
CA LEU A 30 -18.61 0.68 67.25
C LEU A 30 -18.27 -0.67 67.89
N VAL A 31 -18.90 -1.01 69.01
CA VAL A 31 -18.87 -2.41 69.48
C VAL A 31 -19.77 -3.28 68.61
N THR A 32 -19.51 -4.59 68.54
CA THR A 32 -20.20 -5.49 67.59
C THR A 32 -21.74 -5.48 67.74
N VAL A 33 -22.25 -5.33 68.97
CA VAL A 33 -23.70 -5.27 69.23
C VAL A 33 -24.32 -3.98 68.69
N GLU A 34 -23.67 -2.84 68.91
CA GLU A 34 -24.09 -1.54 68.36
C GLU A 34 -24.06 -1.55 66.83
N LEU A 35 -22.98 -2.09 66.26
CA LEU A 35 -22.81 -2.21 64.83
C LEU A 35 -23.92 -3.09 64.23
N ALA A 36 -24.16 -4.27 64.79
CA ALA A 36 -25.21 -5.20 64.34
C ALA A 36 -26.60 -4.55 64.37
N ALA A 37 -26.91 -3.80 65.44
CA ALA A 37 -28.16 -3.04 65.53
C ALA A 37 -28.26 -1.96 64.46
N ARG A 38 -27.16 -1.22 64.20
CA ARG A 38 -27.11 -0.12 63.22
C ARG A 38 -27.26 -0.58 61.78
N VAL A 39 -26.72 -1.75 61.42
CA VAL A 39 -26.85 -2.32 60.07
C VAL A 39 -28.02 -3.30 59.92
N HIS A 40 -28.84 -3.45 60.96
CA HIS A 40 -29.98 -4.38 61.00
C HIS A 40 -29.61 -5.84 60.64
N LEU A 41 -28.42 -6.29 61.06
CA LEU A 41 -27.97 -7.67 60.85
C LEU A 41 -27.99 -8.47 62.17
N PRO A 42 -28.30 -9.78 62.14
CA PRO A 42 -28.06 -10.64 63.30
C PRO A 42 -26.60 -10.55 63.75
N GLU A 43 -26.34 -10.53 65.06
CA GLU A 43 -24.99 -10.33 65.61
C GLU A 43 -23.98 -11.35 65.06
N ARG A 44 -24.41 -12.60 64.87
CA ARG A 44 -23.59 -13.67 64.26
C ARG A 44 -23.18 -13.33 62.82
N THR A 45 -24.09 -12.79 62.03
CA THR A 45 -23.85 -12.38 60.63
C THR A 45 -22.92 -11.17 60.59
N CYS A 46 -23.17 -10.18 61.45
CA CYS A 46 -22.31 -9.00 61.59
C CYS A 46 -20.89 -9.40 62.01
N ARG A 47 -20.73 -10.31 62.98
CA ARG A 47 -19.42 -10.81 63.42
C ARG A 47 -18.67 -11.51 62.28
N ALA A 48 -19.34 -12.36 61.52
CA ALA A 48 -18.74 -13.02 60.35
C ALA A 48 -18.31 -12.01 59.26
N ALA A 49 -19.07 -10.93 59.06
CA ALA A 49 -18.69 -9.84 58.16
C ALA A 49 -17.46 -9.09 58.68
N ILE A 50 -17.43 -8.74 59.97
CA ILE A 50 -16.26 -8.09 60.60
C ILE A 50 -15.01 -8.96 60.45
N ASP A 51 -15.10 -10.27 60.71
CA ASP A 51 -13.95 -11.17 60.62
C ASP A 51 -13.42 -11.27 59.17
N ARG A 52 -14.30 -11.29 58.16
CA ARG A 52 -13.90 -11.18 56.75
C ARG A 52 -13.22 -9.84 56.45
N LEU A 53 -13.79 -8.73 56.91
CA LEU A 53 -13.23 -7.39 56.69
C LEU A 53 -11.87 -7.20 57.39
N ILE A 54 -11.70 -7.76 58.59
CA ILE A 54 -10.41 -7.81 59.29
C ILE A 54 -9.39 -8.62 58.49
N SER A 55 -9.78 -9.79 57.95
CA SER A 55 -8.88 -10.60 57.12
C SER A 55 -8.40 -9.86 55.86
N ARG A 56 -9.23 -8.95 55.34
CA ARG A 56 -8.93 -8.06 54.21
C ARG A 56 -8.23 -6.75 54.60
N ARG A 57 -7.96 -6.53 55.90
CA ARG A 57 -7.39 -5.30 56.47
C ARG A 57 -8.22 -4.03 56.23
N LEU A 58 -9.52 -4.18 56.01
CA LEU A 58 -10.46 -3.06 55.83
C LEU A 58 -11.00 -2.56 57.18
N VAL A 59 -10.94 -3.40 58.20
CA VAL A 59 -11.42 -3.08 59.54
C VAL A 59 -10.37 -3.48 60.56
N ALA A 60 -10.23 -2.69 61.62
CA ALA A 60 -9.42 -3.00 62.79
C ALA A 60 -10.33 -3.18 64.01
N ARG A 61 -9.89 -3.99 64.99
CA ARG A 61 -10.59 -4.18 66.26
C ARG A 61 -9.61 -3.99 67.42
N GLU A 62 -10.00 -3.23 68.42
CA GLU A 62 -9.26 -3.12 69.68
C GLU A 62 -9.51 -4.36 70.56
N GLY A 63 -8.53 -5.26 70.64
CA GLY A 63 -8.66 -6.50 71.41
C GLY A 63 -9.76 -7.44 70.89
N GLN A 64 -10.10 -8.47 71.66
CA GLN A 64 -11.06 -9.49 71.21
C GLN A 64 -12.52 -9.02 71.21
N ARG A 65 -12.89 -8.12 72.13
CA ARG A 65 -14.27 -7.62 72.34
C ARG A 65 -14.40 -6.10 72.24
N GLY A 66 -13.34 -5.38 71.90
CA GLY A 66 -13.40 -3.92 71.88
C GLY A 66 -14.03 -3.39 70.60
N ARG A 67 -13.87 -2.07 70.44
CA ARG A 67 -14.46 -1.31 69.35
C ARG A 67 -13.84 -1.72 68.03
N VAL A 68 -14.66 -1.67 67.01
CA VAL A 68 -14.35 -1.98 65.62
C VAL A 68 -14.30 -0.65 64.88
N PHE A 69 -13.29 -0.47 64.03
CA PHE A 69 -13.02 0.77 63.30
C PHE A 69 -12.76 0.45 61.83
N ALA A 70 -13.26 1.28 60.93
CA ALA A 70 -12.84 1.23 59.53
C ALA A 70 -11.39 1.73 59.43
N THR A 71 -10.50 0.94 58.83
CA THR A 71 -9.13 1.38 58.48
C THR A 71 -9.20 2.39 57.34
N ILE A 72 -8.08 3.02 56.98
CA ILE A 72 -8.02 3.89 55.78
C ILE A 72 -8.52 3.13 54.55
N ALA A 73 -8.05 1.89 54.35
CA ALA A 73 -8.49 1.05 53.24
C ALA A 73 -9.99 0.72 53.32
N GLY A 74 -10.54 0.49 54.52
CA GLY A 74 -11.98 0.29 54.70
C GLY A 74 -12.83 1.52 54.43
N ARG A 75 -12.35 2.70 54.83
CA ARG A 75 -13.01 3.99 54.51
C ARG A 75 -13.06 4.22 53.01
N THR A 76 -11.95 3.99 52.32
CA THR A 76 -11.90 4.01 50.85
C THR A 76 -12.80 2.97 50.22
N GLU A 77 -12.83 1.72 50.72
CA GLU A 77 -13.70 0.68 50.16
C GLU A 77 -15.19 1.02 50.28
N ALA A 78 -15.58 1.69 51.37
CA ALA A 78 -16.94 2.17 51.63
C ALA A 78 -17.33 3.44 50.86
N GLY A 79 -16.44 4.04 50.07
CA GLY A 79 -16.75 5.27 49.32
C GLY A 79 -16.96 6.51 50.18
N ALA A 80 -16.82 6.39 51.50
CA ALA A 80 -16.81 7.52 52.40
C ALA A 80 -15.43 8.17 52.28
N GLY A 81 -15.38 9.30 51.55
CA GLY A 81 -14.21 10.15 51.46
C GLY A 81 -13.56 10.28 52.83
N ILE A 82 -12.25 10.08 52.91
CA ILE A 82 -11.58 9.98 54.21
C ILE A 82 -11.69 11.36 54.87
N PRO A 83 -12.32 11.49 56.06
CA PRO A 83 -12.42 12.77 56.75
C PRO A 83 -11.02 13.35 56.96
N GLY A 84 -10.80 14.59 56.49
CA GLY A 84 -9.50 15.28 56.55
C GLY A 84 -8.52 14.94 55.42
N VAL A 85 -8.91 14.12 54.44
CA VAL A 85 -8.10 13.89 53.24
C VAL A 85 -8.61 14.73 52.09
N ASP A 86 -7.69 15.49 51.50
CA ASP A 86 -7.90 16.27 50.30
C ASP A 86 -8.21 15.32 49.12
N VAL A 87 -9.48 15.23 48.74
CA VAL A 87 -9.97 14.47 47.57
C VAL A 87 -9.20 14.88 46.31
N GLY A 88 -8.86 16.17 46.19
CA GLY A 88 -8.08 16.70 45.09
C GLY A 88 -6.66 16.12 45.05
N GLN A 89 -6.02 15.93 46.21
CA GLN A 89 -4.69 15.31 46.28
C GLN A 89 -4.72 13.84 45.84
N GLN A 90 -5.63 13.02 46.41
CA GLN A 90 -5.72 11.60 46.05
C GLN A 90 -6.08 11.40 44.58
N LEU A 91 -7.00 12.22 44.08
CA LEU A 91 -7.35 12.21 42.68
C LEU A 91 -6.16 12.63 41.80
N GLY A 92 -5.42 13.65 42.24
CA GLY A 92 -4.21 14.10 41.58
C GLY A 92 -3.15 13.00 41.47
N GLU A 93 -2.92 12.23 42.54
CA GLU A 93 -1.98 11.10 42.54
C GLU A 93 -2.41 9.98 41.56
N ALA A 94 -3.70 9.66 41.52
CA ALA A 94 -4.22 8.67 40.58
C ALA A 94 -4.10 9.15 39.12
N ILE A 95 -4.40 10.43 38.86
CA ILE A 95 -4.30 11.03 37.53
C ILE A 95 -2.84 11.17 37.09
N ALA A 96 -1.92 11.52 37.99
CA ALA A 96 -0.50 11.68 37.70
C ALA A 96 0.17 10.40 37.16
N CYS A 97 -0.50 9.25 37.25
CA CYS A 97 -0.04 7.99 36.67
C CYS A 97 -0.22 7.90 35.15
N PHE A 98 -1.03 8.77 34.54
CA PHE A 98 -1.09 8.85 33.08
C PHE A 98 0.22 9.46 32.56
N PRO A 99 0.85 8.84 31.55
CA PRO A 99 2.20 9.20 31.11
C PRO A 99 2.31 10.59 30.48
N SER A 100 1.22 11.14 29.94
CA SER A 100 1.24 12.49 29.36
C SER A 100 0.30 13.44 30.08
N GLU A 101 0.71 14.71 30.12
CA GLU A 101 -0.10 15.79 30.67
C GLU A 101 -1.44 15.96 29.94
N ALA A 102 -1.49 15.68 28.63
CA ALA A 102 -2.73 15.74 27.86
C ALA A 102 -3.74 14.68 28.30
N GLN A 103 -3.30 13.46 28.61
CA GLN A 103 -4.17 12.42 29.18
C GLN A 103 -4.65 12.81 30.58
N GLN A 104 -3.76 13.38 31.40
CA GLN A 104 -4.10 13.86 32.73
C GLN A 104 -5.15 14.98 32.68
N ALA A 105 -4.95 15.99 31.82
CA ALA A 105 -5.88 17.07 31.57
C ALA A 105 -7.24 16.56 31.11
N PHE A 106 -7.26 15.62 30.16
CA PHE A 106 -8.50 15.02 29.69
C PHE A 106 -9.25 14.27 30.79
N ALA A 107 -8.54 13.48 31.62
CA ALA A 107 -9.13 12.80 32.76
C ALA A 107 -9.74 13.78 33.77
N ARG A 108 -9.05 14.89 34.07
CA ARG A 108 -9.52 15.95 34.95
C ARG A 108 -10.80 16.59 34.43
N LEU A 109 -10.84 16.95 33.14
CA LEU A 109 -12.03 17.54 32.51
C LEU A 109 -13.19 16.55 32.46
N LEU A 110 -12.92 15.28 32.17
CA LEU A 110 -13.93 14.23 32.13
C LEU A 110 -14.63 14.07 33.48
N LEU A 111 -13.85 13.95 34.55
CA LEU A 111 -14.39 13.83 35.91
C LEU A 111 -15.16 15.09 36.32
N SER A 112 -14.63 16.27 35.98
CA SER A 112 -15.31 17.55 36.23
C SER A 112 -16.66 17.62 35.49
N GLY A 113 -16.71 17.17 34.23
CA GLY A 113 -17.94 17.12 33.44
C GLY A 113 -18.97 16.12 33.97
N ILE A 114 -18.53 14.97 34.49
CA ILE A 114 -19.40 13.98 35.17
C ILE A 114 -20.04 14.61 36.42
N VAL A 115 -19.21 15.21 37.29
CA VAL A 115 -19.68 15.85 38.53
C VAL A 115 -20.64 16.99 38.24
N ALA A 116 -20.27 17.89 37.32
CA ALA A 116 -21.10 19.01 36.95
C ALA A 116 -22.47 18.55 36.41
N ARG A 117 -22.48 17.62 35.44
CA ARG A 117 -23.72 17.15 34.83
C ARG A 117 -24.64 16.47 35.82
N HIS A 118 -24.10 15.64 36.71
CA HIS A 118 -24.90 14.94 37.73
C HIS A 118 -25.68 15.91 38.62
N HIS A 119 -25.04 16.98 39.08
CA HIS A 119 -25.65 17.93 40.03
C HIS A 119 -26.44 19.06 39.36
N LEU A 120 -26.04 19.48 38.17
CA LEU A 120 -26.55 20.70 37.54
C LEU A 120 -27.47 20.43 36.34
N ALA A 121 -27.64 19.18 35.89
CA ALA A 121 -28.58 18.83 34.80
C ALA A 121 -30.05 19.17 35.11
N VAL A 122 -30.40 19.35 36.38
CA VAL A 122 -31.73 19.85 36.79
C VAL A 122 -31.93 21.34 36.50
N HIS A 123 -30.84 22.10 36.36
CA HIS A 123 -30.84 23.55 36.08
C HIS A 123 -30.62 23.84 34.59
N TYR A 124 -29.85 23.01 33.89
CA TYR A 124 -29.52 23.21 32.47
C TYR A 124 -29.99 22.05 31.61
N THR A 125 -30.88 22.36 30.67
CA THR A 125 -31.41 21.35 29.73
C THR A 125 -30.47 21.03 28.57
N ASP A 126 -29.49 21.89 28.29
CA ASP A 126 -28.53 21.78 27.19
C ASP A 126 -27.15 22.36 27.52
N GLY A 127 -26.26 22.36 26.52
CA GLY A 127 -24.90 22.92 26.62
C GLY A 127 -23.92 22.06 27.44
N TRP A 128 -24.20 20.77 27.56
CA TRP A 128 -23.29 19.81 28.19
C TRP A 128 -22.18 19.38 27.23
N GLY A 129 -20.94 19.42 27.69
CA GLY A 129 -19.79 19.03 26.89
C GLY A 129 -19.71 17.52 26.66
N GLY A 130 -19.32 17.11 25.45
CA GLY A 130 -18.90 15.74 25.14
C GLY A 130 -17.40 15.53 25.36
N PHE A 131 -16.95 14.28 25.29
CA PHE A 131 -15.53 13.93 25.38
C PHE A 131 -15.17 13.01 24.23
N ILE A 132 -14.16 13.38 23.45
CA ILE A 132 -13.71 12.63 22.28
C ILE A 132 -12.22 12.33 22.45
N CYS A 133 -11.87 11.05 22.39
CA CYS A 133 -10.50 10.58 22.45
C CYS A 133 -10.18 9.82 21.16
N CYS A 134 -9.33 10.37 20.32
CA CYS A 134 -8.88 9.74 19.08
C CYS A 134 -7.40 9.31 19.18
N GLY A 135 -6.93 8.56 18.20
CA GLY A 135 -5.57 8.06 18.07
C GLY A 135 -5.50 6.55 17.81
N PRO A 136 -4.32 5.99 17.51
CA PRO A 136 -4.12 4.57 17.26
C PRO A 136 -4.59 3.65 18.40
N THR A 137 -4.69 2.36 18.13
CA THR A 137 -4.90 1.36 19.18
C THR A 137 -3.77 1.38 20.21
N GLN A 138 -4.03 0.91 21.44
CA GLN A 138 -3.04 0.80 22.52
C GLN A 138 -2.43 2.14 22.98
N THR A 139 -3.16 3.24 22.87
CA THR A 139 -2.74 4.57 23.36
C THR A 139 -3.45 4.98 24.66
N GLY A 140 -4.03 4.02 25.38
CA GLY A 140 -4.62 4.25 26.71
C GLY A 140 -6.01 4.87 26.72
N LYS A 141 -6.69 4.99 25.57
CA LYS A 141 -8.06 5.53 25.48
C LYS A 141 -9.05 4.78 26.36
N THR A 142 -9.07 3.45 26.27
CA THR A 142 -9.92 2.60 27.11
C THR A 142 -9.57 2.72 28.60
N SER A 143 -8.30 2.96 28.93
CA SER A 143 -7.90 3.23 30.32
C SER A 143 -8.47 4.55 30.82
N LEU A 144 -8.35 5.63 30.04
CA LEU A 144 -9.02 6.90 30.38
C LEU A 144 -10.52 6.71 30.64
N ALA A 145 -11.19 5.88 29.83
CA ALA A 145 -12.60 5.56 30.01
C ALA A 145 -12.91 4.72 31.26
N ARG A 146 -11.99 3.84 31.68
CA ARG A 146 -12.13 3.03 32.92
C ARG A 146 -11.97 3.85 34.18
N LEU A 147 -11.22 4.95 34.14
CA LEU A 147 -10.89 5.73 35.33
C LEU A 147 -12.14 6.21 36.10
N PRO A 148 -13.15 6.86 35.48
CA PRO A 148 -14.38 7.23 36.19
C PRO A 148 -15.09 6.04 36.84
N CYS A 149 -15.16 4.89 36.17
CA CYS A 149 -15.79 3.69 36.73
C CYS A 149 -15.10 3.24 38.02
N ARG A 150 -13.76 3.33 38.07
CA ARG A 150 -12.97 2.98 39.26
C ARG A 150 -13.13 3.99 40.39
N ILE A 151 -13.14 5.28 40.05
CA ILE A 151 -13.31 6.36 41.01
C ILE A 151 -14.71 6.32 41.64
N PHE A 152 -15.76 6.10 40.85
CA PHE A 152 -17.14 6.12 41.38
C PHE A 152 -17.70 4.73 41.69
N GLY A 153 -16.88 3.68 41.59
CA GLY A 153 -17.27 2.30 41.89
C GLY A 153 -18.33 1.71 40.96
N TRP A 154 -18.42 2.20 39.72
CA TRP A 154 -19.41 1.74 38.73
C TRP A 154 -19.00 0.45 38.03
N ASP A 155 -20.00 -0.27 37.52
CA ASP A 155 -19.79 -1.43 36.65
C ASP A 155 -19.23 -0.99 35.29
N GLU A 156 -18.03 -1.46 34.96
CA GLU A 156 -17.36 -1.16 33.70
C GLU A 156 -18.15 -1.70 32.51
N LEU A 157 -18.78 -2.87 32.60
CA LEU A 157 -19.50 -3.47 31.46
C LEU A 157 -20.81 -2.74 31.14
N GLY A 158 -21.49 -2.22 32.16
CA GLY A 158 -22.65 -1.36 32.00
C GLY A 158 -22.32 0.04 31.49
N THR A 159 -21.08 0.50 31.64
CA THR A 159 -20.67 1.89 31.39
C THR A 159 -19.82 2.04 30.11
N LEU A 160 -18.96 1.07 29.83
CA LEU A 160 -18.08 1.03 28.67
C LEU A 160 -18.69 0.11 27.61
N ARG A 161 -19.19 0.70 26.53
CA ARG A 161 -19.90 0.00 25.46
C ARG A 161 -19.01 -0.07 24.23
N MET A 162 -18.75 -1.28 23.74
CA MET A 162 -18.10 -1.49 22.44
C MET A 162 -19.13 -1.15 21.36
N LEU A 163 -19.00 0.02 20.73
CA LEU A 163 -20.04 0.52 19.83
C LEU A 163 -20.34 -0.40 18.64
N PRO A 164 -19.37 -1.15 18.06
CA PRO A 164 -19.65 -2.11 16.99
C PRO A 164 -20.58 -3.26 17.41
N ASP A 165 -20.68 -3.57 18.71
CA ASP A 165 -21.55 -4.62 19.25
C ASP A 165 -22.96 -4.09 19.58
N GLU A 166 -23.21 -2.79 19.37
CA GLU A 166 -24.46 -2.13 19.72
C GLU A 166 -25.42 -1.98 18.53
N THR A 167 -26.69 -1.75 18.85
CA THR A 167 -27.72 -1.34 17.90
C THR A 167 -28.12 0.11 18.17
N PRO A 168 -28.72 0.84 17.21
CA PRO A 168 -29.18 2.21 17.47
C PRO A 168 -30.15 2.28 18.67
N GLY A 169 -30.97 1.24 18.82
CA GLY A 169 -31.95 1.11 19.90
C GLY A 169 -31.36 0.83 21.28
N SER A 170 -30.24 0.12 21.37
CA SER A 170 -29.54 -0.15 22.64
C SER A 170 -28.71 1.04 23.11
N VAL A 171 -28.33 1.93 22.19
CA VAL A 171 -27.59 3.16 22.51
C VAL A 171 -28.51 4.31 22.93
N PHE A 172 -29.59 4.52 22.18
CA PHE A 172 -30.42 5.72 22.33
C PHE A 172 -31.83 5.41 22.83
N ALA A 173 -32.68 4.88 21.96
CA ALA A 173 -34.04 4.44 22.30
C ALA A 173 -34.57 3.56 21.18
N ARG A 174 -35.45 2.62 21.52
CA ARG A 174 -36.10 1.75 20.53
C ARG A 174 -37.60 1.78 20.64
N ARG A 175 -38.24 1.56 19.51
CA ARG A 175 -39.68 1.37 19.43
C ARG A 175 -40.02 -0.09 19.73
N VAL A 176 -40.92 -0.30 20.69
CA VAL A 176 -41.37 -1.64 21.12
C VAL A 176 -42.87 -1.73 20.91
N GLN A 177 -43.33 -2.80 20.25
CA GLN A 177 -44.75 -3.08 20.12
C GLN A 177 -45.29 -3.67 21.42
N ARG A 178 -46.32 -3.05 21.98
CA ARG A 178 -47.10 -3.51 23.14
C ARG A 178 -48.56 -3.72 22.70
N ALA A 179 -49.39 -4.27 23.60
CA ALA A 179 -50.80 -4.55 23.33
C ALA A 179 -51.58 -3.30 22.87
N ASP A 180 -51.26 -2.14 23.45
CA ASP A 180 -51.97 -0.88 23.21
C ASP A 180 -51.32 -0.02 22.11
N GLY A 181 -50.35 -0.56 21.37
CA GLY A 181 -49.64 0.15 20.30
C GLY A 181 -48.13 0.16 20.50
N PHE A 182 -47.46 1.15 19.90
CA PHE A 182 -46.01 1.27 20.01
C PHE A 182 -45.62 2.22 21.14
N THR A 183 -44.60 1.83 21.89
CA THR A 183 -44.01 2.65 22.97
C THR A 183 -42.52 2.78 22.78
N VAL A 184 -41.96 3.94 23.14
CA VAL A 184 -40.52 4.14 23.18
C VAL A 184 -39.95 3.54 24.47
N GLU A 185 -38.95 2.67 24.32
CA GLU A 185 -38.19 2.10 25.43
C GLU A 185 -36.78 2.69 25.45
N GLN A 186 -36.41 3.23 26.62
CA GLN A 186 -35.09 3.81 26.87
C GLN A 186 -34.13 2.74 27.42
N PRO A 187 -32.91 2.60 26.88
CA PRO A 187 -31.91 1.68 27.40
C PRO A 187 -31.37 2.15 28.75
N ALA A 188 -30.92 1.20 29.57
CA ALA A 188 -30.40 1.47 30.92
C ALA A 188 -29.19 2.42 30.90
N ILE A 189 -28.36 2.40 29.85
CA ILE A 189 -27.15 3.23 29.76
C ILE A 189 -27.44 4.73 29.84
N LEU A 190 -28.62 5.17 29.41
CA LEU A 190 -29.01 6.58 29.47
C LEU A 190 -29.41 7.04 30.87
N ARG A 191 -29.51 6.12 31.83
CA ARG A 191 -29.72 6.42 33.26
C ARG A 191 -28.42 6.54 34.04
N ASN A 192 -27.30 6.09 33.48
CA ASN A 192 -25.99 6.19 34.10
C ASN A 192 -25.53 7.65 34.16
N ALA A 193 -24.63 7.98 35.09
CA ALA A 193 -23.98 9.30 35.16
C ALA A 193 -22.85 9.45 34.12
N TYR A 194 -22.34 8.34 33.59
CA TYR A 194 -21.27 8.30 32.60
C TYR A 194 -21.53 7.16 31.62
N VAL A 195 -21.11 7.34 30.37
CA VAL A 195 -21.04 6.28 29.37
C VAL A 195 -19.85 6.53 28.45
N CYS A 196 -19.14 5.46 28.08
CA CYS A 196 -18.14 5.50 27.03
C CYS A 196 -18.56 4.60 25.87
N PHE A 197 -18.47 5.13 24.65
CA PHE A 197 -18.60 4.35 23.41
C PHE A 197 -17.20 4.14 22.82
N ASP A 198 -16.66 2.94 23.01
CA ASP A 198 -15.37 2.55 22.46
C ASP A 198 -15.50 2.05 21.02
N GLU A 199 -14.41 2.15 20.25
CA GLU A 199 -14.33 1.76 18.83
C GLU A 199 -15.41 2.38 17.93
N TRP A 200 -15.70 3.66 18.14
CA TRP A 200 -16.75 4.36 17.41
C TRP A 200 -16.61 4.29 15.89
N ASP A 201 -15.39 4.46 15.39
CA ASP A 201 -15.05 4.49 13.97
C ASP A 201 -15.41 3.18 13.25
N LYS A 202 -15.51 2.07 13.98
CA LYS A 202 -15.82 0.74 13.45
C LYS A 202 -17.32 0.41 13.44
N ALA A 203 -18.15 1.19 14.11
CA ALA A 203 -19.59 0.92 14.20
C ALA A 203 -20.34 1.33 12.92
N GLU A 204 -21.51 0.73 12.70
CA GLU A 204 -22.38 1.06 11.58
C GLU A 204 -22.85 2.53 11.62
N PRO A 205 -23.09 3.18 10.46
CA PRO A 205 -23.47 4.60 10.41
C PRO A 205 -24.65 4.98 11.29
N ASP A 206 -25.69 4.14 11.37
CA ASP A 206 -26.89 4.42 12.17
C ASP A 206 -26.62 4.30 13.68
N VAL A 207 -25.76 3.37 14.09
CA VAL A 207 -25.32 3.23 15.48
C VAL A 207 -24.50 4.45 15.89
N ARG A 208 -23.55 4.88 15.04
CA ARG A 208 -22.76 6.11 15.24
C ARG A 208 -23.66 7.35 15.30
N LYS A 209 -24.69 7.43 14.46
CA LYS A 209 -25.65 8.54 14.48
C LYS A 209 -26.42 8.58 15.80
N ALA A 210 -26.92 7.43 16.27
CA ALA A 210 -27.64 7.34 17.55
C ALA A 210 -26.76 7.72 18.74
N ALA A 211 -25.52 7.21 18.78
CA ALA A 211 -24.55 7.59 19.78
C ALA A 211 -24.16 9.07 19.69
N GLY A 212 -24.09 9.62 18.46
CA GLY A 212 -23.72 11.02 18.18
C GLY A 212 -24.73 12.02 18.72
N GLN A 213 -26.00 11.65 18.76
CA GLN A 213 -27.04 12.48 19.38
C GLN A 213 -26.77 12.72 20.87
N LEU A 214 -26.09 11.81 21.56
CA LEU A 214 -25.74 11.96 22.97
C LEU A 214 -24.62 13.00 23.19
N LEU A 215 -23.76 13.21 22.19
CA LEU A 215 -22.72 14.26 22.21
C LEU A 215 -23.28 15.67 21.95
N MET A 216 -24.56 15.82 21.61
CA MET A 216 -25.17 17.14 21.44
C MET A 216 -25.32 17.90 22.77
N GLY A 217 -25.22 17.20 23.90
CA GLY A 217 -25.24 17.84 25.21
C GLY A 217 -26.63 18.19 25.73
N TYR A 218 -27.68 17.52 25.25
CA TYR A 218 -29.03 17.66 25.80
C TYR A 218 -29.23 16.74 27.01
N VAL A 219 -30.04 17.16 27.99
CA VAL A 219 -30.49 16.34 29.14
C VAL A 219 -31.72 15.51 28.82
N ALA A 220 -32.50 15.91 27.82
CA ALA A 220 -33.62 15.13 27.32
C ALA A 220 -33.91 15.50 25.86
N THR A 221 -34.64 14.62 25.17
CA THR A 221 -35.12 14.84 23.81
C THR A 221 -36.47 14.15 23.63
N GLU A 222 -37.16 14.44 22.54
CA GLU A 222 -38.45 13.85 22.22
C GLU A 222 -38.31 12.90 21.03
N LEU A 223 -38.84 11.69 21.18
CA LEU A 223 -38.91 10.69 20.12
C LEU A 223 -40.34 10.15 20.07
N GLU A 224 -41.03 10.36 18.94
CA GLU A 224 -42.42 9.91 18.74
C GLU A 224 -43.37 10.34 19.88
N GLY A 225 -43.24 11.56 20.41
CA GLY A 225 -44.07 12.06 21.52
C GLY A 225 -43.62 11.61 22.92
N ALA A 226 -42.63 10.72 23.02
CA ALA A 226 -42.07 10.27 24.29
C ALA A 226 -40.80 11.03 24.65
N ARG A 227 -40.70 11.46 25.91
CA ARG A 227 -39.49 12.07 26.46
C ARG A 227 -38.45 10.99 26.76
N VAL A 228 -37.27 11.12 26.15
CA VAL A 228 -36.09 10.29 26.42
C VAL A 228 -35.12 11.09 27.27
N GLU A 229 -34.86 10.65 28.50
CA GLU A 229 -33.90 11.30 29.40
C GLU A 229 -32.47 10.88 29.06
N ILE A 230 -31.54 11.82 29.00
CA ILE A 230 -30.12 11.61 28.73
C ILE A 230 -29.35 12.14 29.93
N ARG A 231 -29.08 11.26 30.90
CA ARG A 231 -28.30 11.60 32.09
C ARG A 231 -26.78 11.60 31.90
N PRO A 232 -26.16 10.69 31.12
CA PRO A 232 -24.72 10.50 31.23
C PRO A 232 -23.92 11.62 30.59
N SER A 233 -22.75 11.90 31.19
CA SER A 233 -21.63 12.52 30.46
C SER A 233 -21.04 11.49 29.51
N VAL A 234 -20.82 11.88 28.26
CA VAL A 234 -20.53 10.94 27.16
C VAL A 234 -19.08 11.07 26.73
N MET A 235 -18.39 9.94 26.70
CA MET A 235 -17.07 9.80 26.09
C MET A 235 -17.14 8.92 24.85
N VAL A 236 -16.41 9.27 23.81
CA VAL A 236 -16.27 8.49 22.58
C VAL A 236 -14.79 8.25 22.29
N CYS A 237 -14.45 7.00 21.96
CA CYS A 237 -13.10 6.64 21.54
C CYS A 237 -13.07 6.27 20.06
N LEU A 238 -12.10 6.81 19.33
CA LEU A 238 -11.84 6.49 17.92
C LEU A 238 -10.44 5.90 17.77
N ASN A 239 -10.29 4.87 16.93
CA ASN A 239 -9.01 4.27 16.56
C ASN A 239 -8.36 4.90 15.31
N THR A 240 -8.73 6.15 15.03
CA THR A 240 -8.23 6.99 13.93
C THR A 240 -7.51 8.21 14.50
N GLY A 241 -6.61 8.84 13.76
CA GLY A 241 -6.05 10.13 14.14
C GLY A 241 -7.08 11.27 14.05
N PRO A 242 -6.62 12.54 14.14
CA PRO A 242 -7.47 13.72 14.02
C PRO A 242 -8.31 13.76 12.73
N GLU A 243 -7.83 13.15 11.65
CA GLU A 243 -8.57 13.02 10.39
C GLU A 243 -9.89 12.26 10.53
N GLY A 244 -9.99 11.34 11.50
CA GLY A 244 -11.23 10.62 11.78
C GLY A 244 -12.31 11.48 12.44
N LEU A 245 -11.95 12.66 12.96
CA LEU A 245 -12.94 13.64 13.45
C LEU A 245 -13.84 14.15 12.31
N ALA A 246 -13.39 14.08 11.05
CA ALA A 246 -14.20 14.46 9.90
C ALA A 246 -15.42 13.54 9.69
N VAL A 247 -15.42 12.34 10.27
CA VAL A 247 -16.56 11.41 10.24
C VAL A 247 -17.63 11.80 11.27
N LEU A 248 -17.26 12.57 12.30
CA LEU A 248 -18.19 13.11 13.28
C LEU A 248 -18.86 14.37 12.72
N ASN A 249 -20.11 14.59 13.12
CA ASN A 249 -20.74 15.88 12.87
C ASN A 249 -19.93 16.98 13.57
N GLN A 250 -19.60 18.06 12.86
CA GLN A 250 -18.85 19.18 13.41
C GLN A 250 -19.50 19.77 14.67
N ALA A 251 -20.83 19.70 14.77
CA ALA A 251 -21.56 20.11 15.97
C ALA A 251 -21.17 19.30 17.22
N TYR A 252 -20.86 18.00 17.06
CA TYR A 252 -20.39 17.14 18.16
C TYR A 252 -18.98 17.55 18.59
N VAL A 253 -18.09 17.77 17.62
CA VAL A 253 -16.70 18.18 17.87
C VAL A 253 -16.65 19.53 18.57
N ARG A 254 -17.43 20.52 18.11
CA ARG A 254 -17.50 21.87 18.69
C ARG A 254 -17.98 21.92 20.14
N ARG A 255 -18.71 20.89 20.59
CA ARG A 255 -19.22 20.80 21.97
C ARG A 255 -18.38 19.84 22.81
N SER A 256 -17.30 19.29 22.29
CA SER A 256 -16.53 18.26 22.97
C SER A 256 -15.13 18.70 23.30
N VAL A 257 -14.61 18.20 24.43
CA VAL A 257 -13.17 18.18 24.68
C VAL A 257 -12.58 17.09 23.80
N VAL A 258 -11.59 17.43 22.96
CA VAL A 258 -10.94 16.49 22.05
C VAL A 258 -9.50 16.24 22.47
N LEU A 259 -9.14 14.96 22.59
CA LEU A 259 -7.78 14.49 22.84
C LEU A 259 -7.34 13.57 21.70
N ASP A 260 -6.26 13.92 21.00
CA ASP A 260 -5.55 13.01 20.12
C ASP A 260 -4.39 12.33 20.86
N THR A 261 -4.54 11.04 21.09
CA THR A 261 -3.52 10.18 21.70
C THR A 261 -2.46 9.70 20.70
N GLY A 262 -2.72 9.81 19.39
CA GLY A 262 -1.73 9.54 18.35
C GLY A 262 -0.56 10.51 18.38
N ALA A 263 -0.84 11.78 18.67
CA ALA A 263 0.18 12.80 18.94
C ALA A 263 1.09 12.45 20.13
N LEU A 264 0.71 11.48 20.97
CA LEU A 264 1.45 11.08 22.16
C LEU A 264 2.31 9.84 21.95
N THR A 265 2.11 9.08 20.87
CA THR A 265 2.69 7.73 20.69
C THR A 265 4.21 7.65 20.89
N GLY A 266 4.96 8.72 20.56
CA GLY A 266 6.41 8.79 20.77
C GLY A 266 6.87 9.04 22.22
N LEU A 267 5.94 9.31 23.13
CA LEU A 267 6.16 9.56 24.57
C LEU A 267 5.61 8.44 25.44
N LEU A 268 4.95 7.46 24.82
CA LEU A 268 4.20 6.38 25.46
C LEU A 268 5.04 5.10 25.55
N ASP A 269 6.26 5.19 26.09
CA ASP A 269 7.07 4.00 26.37
C ASP A 269 6.31 3.10 27.35
N ASP A 270 5.89 1.93 26.85
CA ASP A 270 5.13 0.91 27.57
C ASP A 270 3.90 1.45 28.34
N ILE A 271 3.03 2.16 27.62
CA ILE A 271 1.74 2.63 28.17
C ILE A 271 0.92 1.50 28.80
N ASP A 272 1.00 0.29 28.26
CA ASP A 272 0.33 -0.88 28.84
C ASP A 272 0.85 -1.16 30.25
N GLU A 273 2.17 -1.09 30.50
CA GLU A 273 2.73 -1.23 31.84
C GLU A 273 2.40 -0.03 32.73
N ALA A 274 2.43 1.20 32.22
CA ALA A 274 2.00 2.39 32.98
C ALA A 274 0.54 2.26 33.45
N MET A 275 -0.35 1.81 32.57
CA MET A 275 -1.77 1.58 32.87
C MET A 275 -1.95 0.38 33.80
N ARG A 276 -1.19 -0.71 33.62
CA ARG A 276 -1.16 -1.82 34.59
C ARG A 276 -0.73 -1.34 35.97
N ARG A 277 0.25 -0.44 36.05
CA ARG A 277 0.73 0.14 37.31
C ARG A 277 -0.35 0.95 37.99
N LEU A 278 -1.04 1.83 37.25
CA LEU A 278 -2.17 2.61 37.75
C LEU A 278 -3.23 1.70 38.38
N TYR A 279 -3.73 0.71 37.63
CA TYR A 279 -4.86 -0.12 38.12
C TYR A 279 -4.48 -1.22 39.11
N ARG A 280 -3.19 -1.54 39.28
CA ARG A 280 -2.76 -2.59 40.23
C ARG A 280 -2.05 -2.07 41.47
N ARG A 281 -1.32 -0.95 41.37
CA ARG A 281 -0.44 -0.49 42.46
C ARG A 281 -0.90 0.80 43.12
N VAL A 282 -1.63 1.65 42.40
CA VAL A 282 -2.07 2.93 42.93
C VAL A 282 -3.47 2.77 43.49
N ALA A 283 -3.65 3.23 44.73
CA ALA A 283 -4.95 3.25 45.35
C ALA A 283 -5.79 4.34 44.68
N ILE A 284 -6.71 3.93 43.80
CA ILE A 284 -7.68 4.85 43.20
C ILE A 284 -8.72 5.17 44.29
N PRO A 285 -8.95 6.45 44.63
CA PRO A 285 -9.95 6.81 45.62
C PRO A 285 -11.33 6.42 45.12
N ARG A 286 -12.17 5.82 45.98
CA ARG A 286 -13.59 5.70 45.70
C ARG A 286 -14.32 6.91 46.24
N LEU A 287 -14.95 7.65 45.34
CA LEU A 287 -15.70 8.85 45.65
C LEU A 287 -17.18 8.59 45.46
N ASP A 288 -17.98 9.12 46.36
CA ASP A 288 -19.42 9.20 46.18
C ASP A 288 -19.77 10.45 45.38
N LEU A 289 -20.39 10.25 44.21
CA LEU A 289 -20.75 11.34 43.31
C LEU A 289 -21.76 12.30 43.96
N ASP A 290 -22.62 11.83 44.87
CA ASP A 290 -23.63 12.66 45.54
C ASP A 290 -23.03 13.67 46.54
N HIS A 291 -21.80 13.44 46.98
CA HIS A 291 -21.05 14.30 47.89
C HIS A 291 -20.20 15.37 47.19
N LEU A 292 -19.97 15.25 45.88
CA LEU A 292 -19.15 16.18 45.11
C LEU A 292 -19.97 17.32 44.52
N ARG A 293 -20.63 18.12 45.38
CA ARG A 293 -21.53 19.18 44.91
C ARG A 293 -20.75 20.42 44.43
N PRO A 294 -21.01 20.93 43.22
CA PRO A 294 -20.51 22.24 42.81
C PRO A 294 -20.88 23.33 43.82
N PRO A 295 -19.95 24.25 44.15
CA PRO A 295 -20.18 25.29 45.16
C PRO A 295 -21.16 26.39 44.67
N ALA A 296 -21.46 26.43 43.38
CA ALA A 296 -22.41 27.34 42.76
C ALA A 296 -23.18 26.65 41.62
N GLN A 297 -24.36 27.19 41.28
CA GLN A 297 -25.15 26.72 40.14
C GLN A 297 -24.61 27.25 38.80
N GLU A 298 -24.09 28.47 38.80
CA GLU A 298 -23.50 29.14 37.63
C GLU A 298 -22.11 29.66 37.98
N LEU A 299 -21.21 29.75 36.99
CA LEU A 299 -19.91 30.38 37.17
C LEU A 299 -20.12 31.91 37.17
N PRO A 300 -19.65 32.67 38.17
CA PRO A 300 -19.88 34.11 38.20
C PRO A 300 -19.22 34.81 37.00
N ASP A 301 -19.75 35.97 36.63
CA ASP A 301 -19.39 36.66 35.38
C ASP A 301 -17.89 37.00 35.28
N GLU A 302 -17.24 37.29 36.41
CA GLU A 302 -15.81 37.59 36.45
C GLU A 302 -14.97 36.35 36.11
N GLU A 303 -15.17 35.23 36.79
CA GLU A 303 -14.47 33.96 36.53
C GLU A 303 -14.82 33.40 35.15
N ARG A 304 -16.06 33.57 34.68
CA ARG A 304 -16.47 33.20 33.32
C ARG A 304 -15.76 34.05 32.27
N LYS A 305 -15.59 35.34 32.53
CA LYS A 305 -14.81 36.22 31.65
C LYS A 305 -13.33 35.83 31.63
N GLU A 306 -12.74 35.53 32.78
CA GLU A 306 -11.35 35.07 32.88
C GLU A 306 -11.14 33.76 32.11
N LEU A 307 -12.01 32.76 32.29
CA LEU A 307 -12.01 31.51 31.51
C LEU A 307 -12.05 31.79 30.01
N ARG A 308 -12.97 32.66 29.58
CA ARG A 308 -13.15 33.03 28.17
C ARG A 308 -11.90 33.71 27.61
N ASP A 309 -11.30 34.63 28.35
CA ASP A 309 -10.15 35.40 27.92
C ASP A 309 -8.89 34.50 27.81
N ASP A 310 -8.68 33.58 28.75
CA ASP A 310 -7.63 32.56 28.66
C ASP A 310 -7.77 31.68 27.43
N LEU A 311 -8.98 31.16 27.19
CA LEU A 311 -9.28 30.33 26.02
C LEU A 311 -9.09 31.13 24.72
N ARG A 312 -9.54 32.38 24.68
CA ARG A 312 -9.44 33.23 23.49
C ARG A 312 -7.99 33.54 23.12
N GLN A 313 -7.14 33.72 24.11
CA GLN A 313 -5.70 33.97 23.91
C GLN A 313 -4.92 32.67 23.65
N GLY A 314 -5.36 31.55 24.22
CA GLY A 314 -4.70 30.25 24.12
C GLY A 314 -5.04 29.48 22.84
N LEU A 315 -6.21 29.69 22.25
CA LEU A 315 -6.66 28.97 21.06
C LEU A 315 -6.28 29.68 19.76
N THR A 316 -6.05 28.88 18.72
CA THR A 316 -6.02 29.34 17.34
C THR A 316 -7.42 29.83 16.91
N GLN A 317 -7.52 30.51 15.76
CA GLN A 317 -8.83 30.93 15.25
C GLN A 317 -9.78 29.75 15.01
N GLU A 318 -9.25 28.65 14.46
CA GLU A 318 -10.00 27.40 14.25
C GLU A 318 -10.42 26.77 15.58
N GLY A 319 -9.48 26.63 16.52
CA GLY A 319 -9.76 26.13 17.86
C GLY A 319 -10.84 26.92 18.60
N TRP A 320 -10.84 28.25 18.46
CA TRP A 320 -11.86 29.11 19.05
C TRP A 320 -13.26 28.88 18.47
N GLN A 321 -13.37 28.61 17.17
CA GLN A 321 -14.67 28.31 16.53
C GLN A 321 -15.28 27.00 17.03
N LEU A 322 -14.41 26.08 17.48
CA LEU A 322 -14.77 24.79 18.05
C LEU A 322 -14.90 24.82 19.58
N CYS A 323 -14.71 25.97 20.22
CA CYS A 323 -14.79 26.11 21.66
C CYS A 323 -16.22 26.49 22.10
N ASP A 324 -16.75 25.78 23.10
CA ASP A 324 -18.00 26.12 23.77
C ASP A 324 -17.70 26.56 25.21
N VAL A 325 -17.68 27.88 25.42
CA VAL A 325 -17.37 28.48 26.72
C VAL A 325 -18.40 28.10 27.77
N GLU A 326 -19.68 27.93 27.41
CA GLU A 326 -20.72 27.57 28.38
C GLU A 326 -20.53 26.15 28.90
N ALA A 327 -20.20 25.22 28.00
CA ALA A 327 -19.85 23.86 28.41
C ALA A 327 -18.64 23.88 29.35
N LEU A 328 -17.59 24.66 29.02
CA LEU A 328 -16.39 24.77 29.84
C LEU A 328 -16.63 25.47 31.19
N SER A 329 -17.54 26.44 31.27
CA SER A 329 -17.95 27.04 32.56
C SER A 329 -18.59 26.02 33.49
N ARG A 330 -19.41 25.10 32.95
CA ARG A 330 -19.98 23.99 33.74
C ARG A 330 -18.89 23.01 34.19
N LEU A 331 -17.90 22.73 33.34
CA LEU A 331 -16.75 21.91 33.71
C LEU A 331 -15.94 22.59 34.84
N ALA A 332 -15.79 23.92 34.83
CA ALA A 332 -15.14 24.65 35.93
C ALA A 332 -15.89 24.51 37.27
N LEU A 333 -17.23 24.52 37.25
CA LEU A 333 -18.02 24.27 38.46
C LEU A 333 -17.82 22.85 39.01
N GLY A 334 -17.81 21.84 38.14
CA GLY A 334 -17.50 20.46 38.53
C GLY A 334 -16.05 20.29 39.00
N ARG A 335 -15.12 21.07 38.43
CA ARG A 335 -13.72 21.12 38.85
C ARG A 335 -13.58 21.67 40.26
N ALA A 336 -14.28 22.75 40.60
CA ALA A 336 -14.26 23.33 41.94
C ALA A 336 -14.73 22.32 43.00
N ALA A 337 -15.76 21.52 42.71
CA ALA A 337 -16.23 20.45 43.60
C ALA A 337 -15.21 19.33 43.87
N LEU A 338 -14.25 19.16 42.95
CA LEU A 338 -13.17 18.18 43.06
C LEU A 338 -11.93 18.75 43.78
N GLN A 339 -11.92 20.04 44.09
CA GLN A 339 -10.83 20.74 44.78
C GLN A 339 -11.21 21.00 46.25
N ALA A 340 -10.25 20.88 47.17
CA ALA A 340 -10.52 21.06 48.59
C ALA A 340 -10.96 22.49 48.97
N ASP A 341 -10.53 23.50 48.22
CA ASP A 341 -10.79 24.92 48.49
C ASP A 341 -12.09 25.44 47.85
N ASN A 342 -12.69 24.69 46.91
CA ASN A 342 -13.84 25.12 46.11
C ASN A 342 -13.62 26.49 45.42
N ASP A 343 -12.37 26.85 45.11
CA ASP A 343 -12.03 28.14 44.51
C ASP A 343 -12.44 28.17 43.02
N LEU A 344 -13.54 28.87 42.74
CA LEU A 344 -14.11 29.01 41.39
C LEU A 344 -13.15 29.65 40.39
N ARG A 345 -12.37 30.62 40.83
CA ARG A 345 -11.40 31.33 39.98
C ARG A 345 -10.27 30.40 39.58
N ARG A 346 -9.71 29.70 40.56
CA ARG A 346 -8.70 28.66 40.32
C ARG A 346 -9.23 27.54 39.43
N ALA A 347 -10.48 27.11 39.63
CA ALA A 347 -11.12 26.09 38.83
C ALA A 347 -11.32 26.54 37.37
N ALA A 348 -11.67 27.80 37.13
CA ALA A 348 -11.79 28.40 35.80
C ALA A 348 -10.44 28.36 35.04
N HIS A 349 -9.37 28.88 35.64
CA HIS A 349 -8.03 28.84 35.03
C HIS A 349 -7.52 27.41 34.81
N ALA A 350 -7.75 26.50 35.76
CA ALA A 350 -7.36 25.10 35.62
C ALA A 350 -8.13 24.41 34.48
N THR A 351 -9.40 24.74 34.30
CA THR A 351 -10.24 24.23 33.20
C THR A 351 -9.77 24.75 31.85
N ALA A 352 -9.44 26.06 31.75
CA ALA A 352 -8.84 26.62 30.54
C ALA A 352 -7.52 25.91 30.19
N LEU A 353 -6.62 25.75 31.16
CA LEU A 353 -5.33 25.11 30.96
C LEU A 353 -5.49 23.66 30.48
N ASP A 354 -6.34 22.88 31.13
CA ASP A 354 -6.60 21.49 30.76
C ASP A 354 -7.21 21.39 29.35
N TYR A 355 -8.15 22.28 29.01
CA TYR A 355 -8.78 22.30 27.69
C TYR A 355 -7.79 22.68 26.58
N LEU A 356 -6.96 23.69 26.83
CA LEU A 356 -5.91 24.10 25.90
C LEU A 356 -4.86 23.00 25.71
N THR A 357 -4.53 22.26 26.76
CA THR A 357 -3.62 21.11 26.71
C THR A 357 -4.19 20.00 25.82
N CYS A 358 -5.48 19.67 25.97
CA CYS A 358 -6.14 18.73 25.07
C CYS A 358 -6.18 19.26 23.63
N SER A 359 -6.59 20.52 23.45
CA SER A 359 -6.66 21.19 22.15
C SER A 359 -5.31 21.26 21.42
N ALA A 360 -4.21 21.34 22.16
CA ALA A 360 -2.86 21.32 21.59
C ALA A 360 -2.54 19.98 20.90
N THR A 361 -3.16 18.87 21.30
CA THR A 361 -2.94 17.55 20.66
C THR A 361 -3.49 17.49 19.23
N VAL A 362 -4.52 18.28 18.93
CA VAL A 362 -5.12 18.41 17.59
C VAL A 362 -4.68 19.68 16.85
N GLY A 363 -3.66 20.39 17.37
CA GLY A 363 -3.12 21.60 16.72
C GLY A 363 -3.96 22.87 16.88
N HIS A 364 -4.95 22.86 17.79
CA HIS A 364 -5.88 23.98 17.97
C HIS A 364 -5.43 25.03 19.01
N ALA A 365 -4.31 24.82 19.70
CA ALA A 365 -3.76 25.75 20.68
C ALA A 365 -2.52 26.49 20.15
N VAL A 366 -2.35 27.75 20.56
CA VAL A 366 -1.20 28.61 20.23
C VAL A 366 -0.01 28.28 21.13
N PRO A 367 1.22 28.16 20.62
CA PRO A 367 2.40 27.93 21.44
C PRO A 367 2.54 28.91 22.62
N GLY A 368 3.04 28.41 23.76
CA GLY A 368 3.24 29.21 24.98
C GLY A 368 1.97 29.48 25.80
N PHE A 369 0.81 28.90 25.45
CA PHE A 369 -0.42 29.02 26.23
C PHE A 369 -0.24 28.60 27.70
N ALA A 370 0.46 27.48 27.93
CA ALA A 370 0.61 26.90 29.26
C ALA A 370 1.30 27.87 30.23
N SER A 371 2.40 28.51 29.80
CA SER A 371 3.15 29.47 30.61
C SER A 371 2.43 30.79 30.88
N ARG A 372 1.34 31.10 30.16
CA ARG A 372 0.49 32.26 30.46
C ARG A 372 -0.51 31.90 31.54
N VAL A 373 -1.31 30.86 31.29
CA VAL A 373 -2.39 30.45 32.20
C VAL A 373 -1.84 29.92 33.53
N SER A 374 -0.68 29.25 33.53
CA SER A 374 -0.10 28.69 34.76
C SER A 374 0.41 29.74 35.76
N ARG A 375 0.62 31.00 35.34
CA ARG A 375 1.00 32.10 36.25
C ARG A 375 -0.15 32.44 37.19
N GLU A 376 -1.38 32.45 36.68
CA GLU A 376 -2.59 32.72 37.46
C GLU A 376 -2.86 31.60 38.48
N LEU A 377 -2.38 30.39 38.20
CA LEU A 377 -2.40 29.26 39.14
C LEU A 377 -1.24 29.30 40.17
N GLY A 378 -0.51 30.42 40.26
CA GLY A 378 0.55 30.64 41.24
C GLY A 378 1.81 29.81 41.02
N GLY A 379 2.02 29.24 39.81
CA GLY A 379 3.14 28.35 39.48
C GLY A 379 3.25 27.06 40.31
N ARG A 380 2.34 26.88 41.29
CA ARG A 380 2.23 25.76 42.23
C ARG A 380 0.85 25.12 42.15
N GLY A 381 0.27 25.05 40.96
CA GLY A 381 -0.88 24.18 40.74
C GLY A 381 -0.43 22.74 40.98
N PRO A 382 -1.11 21.94 41.82
CA PRO A 382 -0.77 20.52 42.06
C PRO A 382 -0.93 19.64 40.79
N LEU A 383 -1.32 20.24 39.66
CA LEU A 383 -1.61 19.61 38.37
C LEU A 383 -1.13 20.48 37.20
N GLY A 384 -0.16 21.38 37.42
CA GLY A 384 0.39 22.21 36.35
C GLY A 384 1.33 21.40 35.46
N PRO A 385 1.27 21.53 34.12
CA PRO A 385 2.26 20.94 33.23
C PRO A 385 3.66 21.38 33.64
N ASP A 386 4.62 20.46 33.70
CA ASP A 386 6.03 20.85 33.63
C ASP A 386 6.22 21.54 32.25
N PRO A 387 6.49 22.86 32.20
CA PRO A 387 6.65 23.57 30.95
C PRO A 387 7.82 23.03 30.12
N ALA A 388 8.83 22.42 30.77
CA ALA A 388 9.92 21.75 30.08
C ALA A 388 9.43 20.44 29.43
N ALA A 389 8.60 19.66 30.13
CA ALA A 389 7.98 18.46 29.56
C ALA A 389 7.05 18.80 28.38
N ALA A 390 6.24 19.86 28.50
CA ALA A 390 5.37 20.32 27.41
C ALA A 390 6.17 20.82 26.19
N GLN A 391 7.28 21.52 26.40
CA GLN A 391 8.17 21.95 25.30
C GLN A 391 8.92 20.78 24.67
N ALA A 392 9.42 19.85 25.48
CA ALA A 392 10.05 18.62 24.99
C ALA A 392 9.07 17.78 24.19
N GLU A 393 7.81 17.72 24.60
CA GLU A 393 6.72 17.07 23.87
C GLU A 393 6.44 17.76 22.53
N VAL A 394 6.38 19.10 22.48
CA VAL A 394 6.20 19.84 21.21
C VAL A 394 7.37 19.60 20.25
N GLU A 395 8.61 19.59 20.74
CA GLU A 395 9.78 19.35 19.90
C GLU A 395 9.85 17.89 19.44
N ALA A 396 9.54 16.92 20.31
CA ALA A 396 9.42 15.52 19.96
C ALA A 396 8.35 15.29 18.88
N ARG A 397 7.21 15.99 18.96
CA ARG A 397 6.16 15.98 17.93
C ARG A 397 6.64 16.52 16.60
N ARG A 398 7.41 17.61 16.61
CA ARG A 398 7.99 18.18 15.39
C ARG A 398 8.93 17.18 14.71
N VAL A 399 9.78 16.52 15.49
CA VAL A 399 10.71 15.49 14.99
C VAL A 399 9.95 14.29 14.45
N ALA A 400 8.97 13.76 15.19
CA ALA A 400 8.18 12.60 14.76
C ALA A 400 7.39 12.87 13.47
N LYS A 401 6.81 14.06 13.32
CA LYS A 401 6.12 14.48 12.10
C LYS A 401 7.07 14.53 10.90
N LEU A 402 8.24 15.16 11.07
CA LEU A 402 9.26 15.22 10.02
C LEU A 402 9.77 13.83 9.62
N ASP A 403 9.93 12.93 10.59
CA ASP A 403 10.33 11.54 10.32
C ASP A 403 9.24 10.75 9.58
N ALA A 404 7.96 10.95 9.93
CA ALA A 404 6.85 10.32 9.22
C ALA A 404 6.76 10.81 7.77
N GLU A 405 6.81 12.13 7.55
CA GLU A 405 6.84 12.76 6.23
C GLU A 405 8.05 12.26 5.41
N ARG A 406 9.21 12.11 6.05
CA ARG A 406 10.42 11.56 5.42
C ARG A 406 10.22 10.10 5.00
N ARG A 407 9.67 9.24 5.86
CA ARG A 407 9.42 7.82 5.53
C ARG A 407 8.41 7.68 4.39
N GLU A 408 7.37 8.50 4.36
CA GLU A 408 6.39 8.52 3.29
C GLU A 408 7.03 8.96 1.96
N ALA A 409 7.83 10.03 1.99
CA ALA A 409 8.59 10.49 0.83
C ALA A 409 9.56 9.43 0.32
N GLU A 410 10.31 8.76 1.20
CA GLU A 410 11.21 7.66 0.86
C GLU A 410 10.46 6.47 0.26
N ALA A 411 9.29 6.11 0.81
CA ALA A 411 8.45 5.04 0.28
C ALA A 411 7.91 5.36 -1.12
N ARG A 412 7.52 6.63 -1.35
CA ARG A 412 7.06 7.12 -2.65
C ARG A 412 8.18 7.12 -3.69
N ILE A 413 9.38 7.60 -3.33
CA ILE A 413 10.56 7.57 -4.21
C ILE A 413 10.91 6.12 -4.59
N LYS A 414 10.92 5.20 -3.62
CA LYS A 414 11.18 3.77 -3.88
C LYS A 414 10.14 3.17 -4.83
N PHE A 415 8.86 3.48 -4.62
CA PHE A 415 7.78 3.04 -5.49
C PHE A 415 7.92 3.57 -6.92
N GLU A 416 8.20 4.86 -7.09
CA GLU A 416 8.38 5.48 -8.41
C GLU A 416 9.61 4.91 -9.14
N ALA A 417 10.73 4.70 -8.42
CA ALA A 417 11.94 4.09 -8.97
C ALA A 417 11.74 2.64 -9.42
N GLU A 418 11.03 1.83 -8.62
CA GLU A 418 10.69 0.45 -8.97
C GLU A 418 9.79 0.40 -10.21
N ARG A 419 8.76 1.27 -10.25
CA ARG A 419 7.84 1.39 -11.39
C ARG A 419 8.56 1.71 -12.69
N GLU A 420 9.46 2.70 -12.69
CA GLU A 420 10.23 3.05 -13.88
C GLU A 420 11.23 1.97 -14.28
N ARG A 421 11.88 1.31 -13.31
CA ARG A 421 12.78 0.18 -13.58
C ARG A 421 12.07 -0.95 -14.32
N LEU A 422 10.89 -1.35 -13.85
CA LEU A 422 10.11 -2.43 -14.47
C LEU A 422 9.61 -2.05 -15.87
N ALA A 423 9.14 -0.80 -16.06
CA ALA A 423 8.75 -0.31 -17.37
C ALA A 423 9.93 -0.27 -18.36
N ALA A 424 11.13 0.12 -17.89
CA ALA A 424 12.34 0.15 -18.71
C ALA A 424 12.72 -1.24 -19.25
N LEU A 425 12.62 -2.29 -18.42
CA LEU A 425 12.89 -3.68 -18.85
C LEU A 425 12.00 -4.11 -20.02
N LEU A 426 10.72 -3.73 -20.01
CA LEU A 426 9.77 -4.05 -21.08
C LEU A 426 10.09 -3.27 -22.37
N VAL A 427 10.48 -2.00 -22.24
CA VAL A 427 10.92 -1.16 -23.37
C VAL A 427 12.21 -1.67 -23.99
N GLU A 428 13.17 -2.10 -23.18
CA GLU A 428 14.42 -2.70 -23.63
C GLU A 428 14.15 -4.00 -24.41
N ALA A 429 13.33 -4.90 -23.85
CA ALA A 429 12.93 -6.13 -24.53
C ALA A 429 12.24 -5.85 -25.87
N ARG A 430 11.34 -4.86 -25.92
CA ARG A 430 10.69 -4.43 -27.16
C ARG A 430 11.72 -3.91 -28.18
N THR A 431 12.68 -3.10 -27.74
CA THR A 431 13.72 -2.53 -28.60
C THR A 431 14.62 -3.64 -29.17
N ALA A 432 14.94 -4.65 -28.35
CA ALA A 432 15.73 -5.80 -28.76
C ALA A 432 15.06 -6.64 -29.85
N LEU A 433 13.73 -6.69 -29.92
CA LEU A 433 13.01 -7.36 -31.03
C LEU A 433 13.24 -6.67 -32.39
N GLY A 434 13.52 -5.36 -32.38
CA GLY A 434 13.80 -4.56 -33.57
C GLY A 434 12.64 -4.47 -34.56
N HIS A 435 12.92 -3.94 -35.75
CA HIS A 435 11.93 -3.81 -36.83
C HIS A 435 11.79 -5.13 -37.60
N SER A 436 11.11 -6.11 -36.98
CA SER A 436 10.86 -7.41 -37.59
C SER A 436 9.62 -7.38 -38.52
N ARG A 437 9.72 -8.06 -39.67
CA ARG A 437 8.57 -8.36 -40.54
C ARG A 437 7.79 -9.59 -40.06
N ASN A 438 8.31 -10.33 -39.07
CA ASN A 438 7.64 -11.50 -38.52
C ASN A 438 6.37 -11.07 -37.74
N PRO A 439 5.18 -11.63 -38.05
CA PRO A 439 3.94 -11.31 -37.35
C PRO A 439 4.00 -11.55 -35.83
N GLN A 440 4.67 -12.61 -35.39
CA GLN A 440 4.81 -12.95 -33.98
C GLN A 440 5.63 -11.90 -33.21
N ALA A 441 6.75 -11.45 -33.79
CA ALA A 441 7.55 -10.38 -33.21
C ALA A 441 6.75 -9.06 -33.09
N ARG A 442 5.88 -8.78 -34.07
CA ARG A 442 4.99 -7.60 -34.02
C ARG A 442 3.96 -7.71 -32.90
N ALA A 443 3.34 -8.88 -32.73
CA ALA A 443 2.40 -9.11 -31.63
C ALA A 443 3.10 -8.91 -30.27
N LEU A 444 4.30 -9.48 -30.09
CA LEU A 444 5.10 -9.31 -28.88
C LEU A 444 5.47 -7.84 -28.61
N MET A 445 5.86 -7.08 -29.65
CA MET A 445 6.13 -5.65 -29.51
C MET A 445 4.91 -4.85 -29.02
N VAL A 446 3.71 -5.19 -29.50
CA VAL A 446 2.46 -4.55 -29.07
C VAL A 446 2.14 -4.92 -27.62
N GLY A 447 2.25 -6.22 -27.26
CA GLY A 447 2.04 -6.71 -25.90
C GLY A 447 2.98 -6.02 -24.90
N LEU A 448 4.28 -5.99 -25.18
CA LEU A 448 5.28 -5.31 -24.35
C LEU A 448 5.01 -3.80 -24.22
N ALA A 449 4.57 -3.14 -25.30
CA ALA A 449 4.23 -1.72 -25.25
C ALA A 449 2.97 -1.44 -24.41
N SER A 450 1.98 -2.34 -24.43
CA SER A 450 0.81 -2.23 -23.58
C SER A 450 1.16 -2.47 -22.11
N ALA A 451 1.89 -3.54 -21.81
CA ALA A 451 2.36 -3.88 -20.48
C ALA A 451 3.21 -2.77 -19.86
N ALA A 452 4.11 -2.15 -20.62
CA ALA A 452 4.90 -1.01 -20.15
C ALA A 452 4.04 0.21 -19.76
N ARG A 453 2.93 0.46 -20.48
CA ARG A 453 1.98 1.53 -20.13
C ARG A 453 1.20 1.20 -18.86
N GLU A 454 0.77 -0.05 -18.69
CA GLU A 454 0.07 -0.50 -17.48
C GLU A 454 0.96 -0.42 -16.24
N VAL A 455 2.22 -0.87 -16.34
CA VAL A 455 3.21 -0.73 -15.26
C VAL A 455 3.42 0.74 -14.88
N ARG A 456 3.60 1.64 -15.86
CA ARG A 456 3.71 3.09 -15.58
C ARG A 456 2.43 3.69 -15.00
N GLY A 457 1.27 3.14 -15.36
CA GLY A 457 -0.04 3.59 -14.89
C GLY A 457 -0.38 3.15 -13.46
N ALA A 458 0.40 2.24 -12.87
CA ALA A 458 0.16 1.76 -11.51
C ALA A 458 0.25 2.89 -10.47
N ARG A 459 -0.75 2.96 -9.58
CA ARG A 459 -0.89 3.98 -8.53
C ARG A 459 -0.61 3.46 -7.12
N SER A 460 -0.44 2.15 -6.97
CA SER A 460 -0.16 1.47 -5.70
C SER A 460 0.78 0.29 -5.90
N ARG A 461 1.39 -0.21 -4.83
CA ARG A 461 2.25 -1.40 -4.88
C ARG A 461 1.50 -2.65 -5.35
N GLU A 462 0.26 -2.81 -4.92
CA GLU A 462 -0.60 -3.94 -5.32
C GLU A 462 -0.91 -3.89 -6.83
N THR A 463 -1.31 -2.72 -7.34
CA THR A 463 -1.57 -2.55 -8.79
C THR A 463 -0.29 -2.71 -9.61
N LEU A 464 0.86 -2.30 -9.10
CA LEU A 464 2.16 -2.52 -9.73
C LEU A 464 2.52 -4.01 -9.78
N ALA A 465 2.30 -4.75 -8.69
CA ALA A 465 2.55 -6.19 -8.64
C ALA A 465 1.68 -6.97 -9.63
N LEU A 466 0.38 -6.65 -9.70
CA LEU A 466 -0.55 -7.27 -10.66
C LEU A 466 -0.19 -6.95 -12.12
N ALA A 467 0.14 -5.69 -12.41
CA ALA A 467 0.60 -5.28 -13.74
C ALA A 467 1.89 -6.01 -14.13
N TRP A 468 2.83 -6.16 -13.19
CA TRP A 468 4.08 -6.86 -13.42
C TRP A 468 3.88 -8.36 -13.66
N GLN A 469 3.02 -9.02 -12.89
CA GLN A 469 2.69 -10.44 -13.08
C GLN A 469 2.17 -10.71 -14.50
N THR A 470 1.34 -9.81 -15.04
CA THR A 470 0.84 -9.90 -16.41
C THR A 470 1.93 -9.60 -17.45
N ALA A 471 2.78 -8.61 -17.16
CA ALA A 471 3.88 -8.21 -18.04
C ALA A 471 4.99 -9.26 -18.16
N GLU A 472 5.22 -10.05 -17.11
CA GLU A 472 6.29 -11.04 -17.05
C GLU A 472 6.14 -12.12 -18.14
N HIS A 473 4.90 -12.52 -18.43
CA HIS A 473 4.60 -13.45 -19.53
C HIS A 473 5.12 -12.93 -20.88
N TRP A 474 4.81 -11.68 -21.23
CA TRP A 474 5.29 -11.06 -22.46
C TRP A 474 6.81 -10.94 -22.53
N LEU A 475 7.45 -10.65 -21.39
CA LEU A 475 8.90 -10.56 -21.29
C LEU A 475 9.57 -11.91 -21.55
N GLN A 476 9.01 -13.00 -21.00
CA GLN A 476 9.49 -14.36 -21.20
C GLN A 476 9.33 -14.80 -22.67
N GLU A 477 8.17 -14.56 -23.28
CA GLU A 477 7.94 -14.90 -24.70
C GLU A 477 8.87 -14.12 -25.64
N ALA A 478 9.11 -12.84 -25.37
CA ALA A 478 10.03 -12.03 -26.16
C ALA A 478 11.48 -12.53 -26.07
N ARG A 479 11.92 -12.96 -24.87
CA ARG A 479 13.26 -13.55 -24.68
C ARG A 479 13.38 -14.89 -25.43
N ALA A 480 12.39 -15.76 -25.31
CA ALA A 480 12.37 -17.04 -26.02
C ALA A 480 12.41 -16.83 -27.55
N TRP A 481 11.56 -15.94 -28.07
CA TRP A 481 11.55 -15.60 -29.49
C TRP A 481 12.90 -15.07 -29.96
N ARG A 482 13.55 -14.20 -29.17
CA ARG A 482 14.85 -13.63 -29.54
C ARG A 482 15.94 -14.69 -29.60
N GLN A 483 15.98 -15.61 -28.64
CA GLN A 483 16.94 -16.73 -28.63
C GLN A 483 16.75 -17.62 -29.86
N ASP A 484 15.51 -17.93 -30.23
CA ASP A 484 15.21 -18.73 -31.41
C ASP A 484 15.53 -18.00 -32.71
N PHE A 485 15.26 -16.70 -32.78
CA PHE A 485 15.63 -15.88 -33.92
C PHE A 485 17.15 -15.81 -34.12
N ASP A 486 17.91 -15.58 -33.05
CA ASP A 486 19.36 -15.55 -33.10
C ASP A 486 19.95 -16.92 -33.49
N ARG A 487 19.34 -18.02 -33.01
CA ARG A 487 19.68 -19.39 -33.41
C ARG A 487 19.41 -19.66 -34.90
N GLN A 488 18.24 -19.29 -35.40
CA GLN A 488 17.92 -19.43 -36.83
C GLN A 488 18.86 -18.60 -37.70
N ARG A 489 19.26 -17.42 -37.22
CA ARG A 489 20.21 -16.54 -37.92
C ARG A 489 21.61 -17.15 -37.98
N THR A 490 22.10 -17.73 -36.88
CA THR A 490 23.41 -18.41 -36.86
C THR A 490 23.40 -19.66 -37.74
N GLU A 491 22.34 -20.48 -37.68
CA GLU A 491 22.16 -21.64 -38.56
C GLU A 491 22.09 -21.23 -40.04
N ALA A 492 21.36 -20.18 -40.38
CA ALA A 492 21.28 -19.68 -41.76
C ALA A 492 22.63 -19.16 -42.25
N ALA A 493 23.40 -18.46 -41.40
CA ALA A 493 24.75 -18.00 -41.73
C ALA A 493 25.70 -19.18 -41.96
N GLN A 494 25.65 -20.22 -41.12
CA GLN A 494 26.43 -21.45 -41.29
C GLN A 494 26.05 -22.18 -42.59
N ARG A 495 24.76 -22.35 -42.89
CA ARG A 495 24.29 -22.95 -44.15
C ARG A 495 24.75 -22.14 -45.37
N ALA A 496 24.68 -20.81 -45.30
CA ALA A 496 25.16 -19.94 -46.37
C ALA A 496 26.68 -20.06 -46.57
N GLN A 497 27.45 -20.17 -45.49
CA GLN A 497 28.90 -20.41 -45.55
C GLN A 497 29.23 -21.78 -46.15
N GLN A 498 28.51 -22.83 -45.75
CA GLN A 498 28.64 -24.18 -46.33
C GLN A 498 28.32 -24.18 -47.84
N LEU A 499 27.23 -23.52 -48.25
CA LEU A 499 26.87 -23.39 -49.67
C LEU A 499 27.90 -22.59 -50.47
N ARG A 500 28.48 -21.52 -49.89
CA ARG A 500 29.58 -20.76 -50.52
C ARG A 500 30.81 -21.64 -50.70
N ALA A 501 31.21 -22.37 -49.66
CA ALA A 501 32.35 -23.29 -49.72
C ALA A 501 32.13 -24.42 -50.75
N MET A 502 30.91 -24.95 -50.85
CA MET A 502 30.54 -25.96 -51.84
C MET A 502 30.63 -25.41 -53.26
N ARG A 503 30.06 -24.23 -53.53
CA ARG A 503 30.15 -23.56 -54.84
C ARG A 503 31.59 -23.22 -55.22
N GLU A 504 32.43 -22.86 -54.25
CA GLU A 504 33.86 -22.63 -54.50
C GLU A 504 34.59 -23.93 -54.88
N ARG A 505 34.26 -25.06 -54.24
CA ARG A 505 34.78 -26.38 -54.62
C ARG A 505 34.35 -26.75 -56.04
N GLU A 506 33.05 -26.63 -56.35
CA GLU A 506 32.53 -26.88 -57.71
C GLU A 506 33.19 -25.99 -58.78
N ARG A 507 33.44 -24.72 -58.46
CA ARG A 507 34.18 -23.81 -59.35
C ARG A 507 35.63 -24.25 -59.56
N ARG A 508 36.32 -24.70 -58.51
CA ARG A 508 37.69 -25.23 -58.62
C ARG A 508 37.71 -26.49 -59.47
N ASP A 509 36.79 -27.41 -59.26
CA ASP A 509 36.70 -28.67 -60.01
C ASP A 509 36.37 -28.42 -61.49
N SER A 510 35.43 -27.51 -61.77
CA SER A 510 35.08 -27.10 -63.14
C SER A 510 36.24 -26.41 -63.85
N ALA A 511 36.96 -25.52 -63.15
CA ALA A 511 38.16 -24.89 -63.69
C ALA A 511 39.28 -25.92 -63.98
N LEU A 512 39.43 -26.94 -63.13
CA LEU A 512 40.38 -28.02 -63.32
C LEU A 512 40.03 -28.87 -64.56
N ARG A 513 38.76 -29.25 -64.73
CA ARG A 513 38.26 -29.94 -65.92
C ARG A 513 38.44 -29.12 -67.20
N THR A 514 38.21 -27.81 -67.13
CA THR A 514 38.39 -26.90 -68.27
C THR A 514 39.87 -26.79 -68.67
N ARG A 515 40.78 -26.71 -67.70
CA ARG A 515 42.23 -26.73 -67.94
C ARG A 515 42.69 -28.06 -68.55
N GLN A 516 42.16 -29.19 -68.07
CA GLN A 516 42.45 -30.51 -68.65
C GLN A 516 41.98 -30.60 -70.11
N ALA A 517 40.74 -30.17 -70.41
CA ALA A 517 40.20 -30.16 -71.77
C ALA A 517 40.99 -29.21 -72.72
N GLN A 518 41.43 -28.05 -72.23
CA GLN A 518 42.29 -27.14 -73.00
C GLN A 518 43.68 -27.74 -73.26
N ALA A 519 44.27 -28.45 -72.29
CA ALA A 519 45.53 -29.14 -72.47
C ALA A 519 45.43 -30.27 -73.50
N GLU A 520 44.33 -31.02 -73.52
CA GLU A 520 44.05 -32.03 -74.55
C GLU A 520 43.88 -31.41 -75.93
N LYS A 521 43.10 -30.32 -76.07
CA LYS A 521 42.96 -29.60 -77.34
C LYS A 521 44.31 -29.08 -77.84
N LYS A 522 45.17 -28.58 -76.96
CA LYS A 522 46.53 -28.13 -77.31
C LYS A 522 47.41 -29.30 -77.80
N LYS A 523 47.32 -30.47 -77.15
CA LYS A 523 47.99 -31.70 -77.62
C LYS A 523 47.48 -32.15 -78.99
N GLN A 524 46.17 -32.12 -79.21
CA GLN A 524 45.56 -32.46 -80.51
C GLN A 524 46.01 -31.50 -81.61
N ARG A 525 46.04 -30.18 -81.33
CA ARG A 525 46.47 -29.16 -82.28
C ARG A 525 47.96 -29.28 -82.64
N ALA A 526 48.81 -29.56 -81.64
CA ALA A 526 50.23 -29.83 -81.88
C ALA A 526 50.45 -31.10 -82.73
N ARG A 527 49.67 -32.17 -82.48
CA ARG A 527 49.66 -33.36 -83.34
C ARG A 527 49.24 -33.04 -84.77
N TRP A 528 48.21 -32.21 -84.94
CA TRP A 528 47.73 -31.78 -86.26
C TRP A 528 48.77 -30.94 -87.01
N GLU A 529 49.44 -30.00 -86.34
CA GLU A 529 50.52 -29.21 -86.93
C GLU A 529 51.74 -30.07 -87.31
N GLN A 530 52.06 -31.07 -86.50
CA GLN A 530 53.10 -32.06 -86.83
C GLN A 530 52.71 -32.87 -88.07
N TRP A 531 51.44 -33.28 -88.17
CA TRP A 531 50.88 -33.96 -89.34
C TRP A 531 50.90 -33.06 -90.59
N ARG A 532 50.52 -31.79 -90.44
CA ARG A 532 50.52 -30.80 -91.53
C ARG A 532 51.93 -30.53 -92.04
N ARG A 533 52.95 -30.48 -91.17
CA ARG A 533 54.36 -30.37 -91.58
C ARG A 533 54.84 -31.62 -92.30
N ALA A 534 54.53 -32.81 -91.78
CA ALA A 534 54.86 -34.07 -92.45
C ALA A 534 54.22 -34.17 -93.86
N LEU A 535 53.01 -33.64 -94.03
CA LEU A 535 52.34 -33.52 -95.33
C LEU A 535 52.95 -32.45 -96.25
N ALA A 536 53.46 -31.35 -95.69
CA ALA A 536 54.10 -30.28 -96.46
C ALA A 536 55.49 -30.71 -96.99
N ASP A 537 56.23 -31.51 -96.22
CA ASP A 537 57.52 -32.07 -96.62
C ASP A 537 57.39 -33.16 -97.72
N LEU A 538 56.17 -33.57 -98.07
CA LEU A 538 55.87 -34.55 -99.13
C LEU A 538 55.67 -33.95 -100.52
N VAL A 539 55.83 -32.63 -100.70
CA VAL A 539 55.71 -31.94 -101.99
C VAL A 539 57.00 -31.15 -102.24
N PRO A 540 57.86 -31.53 -103.20
CA PRO A 540 57.47 -31.98 -104.54
C PRO A 540 57.92 -33.41 -104.83
N LEU A 541 56.97 -34.31 -105.06
CA LEU A 541 57.27 -35.64 -105.57
C LEU A 541 57.08 -35.70 -107.08
N ASP A 542 58.16 -36.17 -107.68
CA ASP A 542 58.30 -36.83 -108.97
C ASP A 542 57.00 -37.55 -109.43
N PRO A 543 56.51 -37.34 -110.67
CA PRO A 543 55.24 -37.89 -111.17
C PRO A 543 55.10 -39.42 -111.16
N ASP A 544 56.15 -40.18 -110.85
CA ASP A 544 56.14 -41.66 -110.86
C ASP A 544 56.06 -42.33 -109.47
N SER A 545 55.88 -41.57 -108.38
CA SER A 545 55.64 -42.17 -107.04
C SER A 545 54.15 -42.23 -106.71
N THR A 546 53.59 -43.43 -106.55
CA THR A 546 52.17 -43.60 -106.17
C THR A 546 51.93 -43.10 -104.75
N LEU A 547 51.15 -42.01 -104.65
CA LEU A 547 50.65 -41.36 -103.44
C LEU A 547 50.15 -42.34 -102.35
N MET A 548 49.62 -43.50 -102.75
CA MET A 548 49.10 -44.54 -101.85
C MET A 548 50.19 -45.23 -101.01
N GLY A 549 51.41 -45.43 -101.52
CA GLY A 549 52.48 -46.11 -100.78
C GLY A 549 53.00 -45.29 -99.59
N LYS A 550 53.05 -43.96 -99.72
CA LYS A 550 53.49 -43.06 -98.64
C LYS A 550 52.40 -42.77 -97.60
N LEU A 551 51.13 -42.93 -97.95
CA LEU A 551 50.01 -42.83 -97.01
C LEU A 551 49.93 -44.05 -96.07
N GLU A 552 50.39 -45.23 -96.51
CA GLU A 552 50.56 -46.40 -95.63
C GLU A 552 51.73 -46.26 -94.66
N GLU A 553 52.89 -45.74 -95.10
CA GLU A 553 54.06 -45.50 -94.23
C GLU A 553 53.78 -44.48 -93.10
N LEU A 554 52.92 -43.49 -93.34
CA LEU A 554 52.54 -42.49 -92.34
C LEU A 554 51.44 -42.96 -91.36
N GLY A 555 50.97 -44.21 -91.49
CA GLY A 555 49.86 -44.73 -90.68
C GLY A 555 48.52 -44.05 -90.95
N ALA A 556 48.38 -43.33 -92.07
CA ALA A 556 47.19 -42.55 -92.42
C ALA A 556 45.99 -43.42 -92.83
N VAL A 557 46.23 -44.65 -93.25
CA VAL A 557 45.17 -45.57 -93.69
C VAL A 557 44.24 -45.99 -92.53
N ASN A 558 44.74 -46.00 -91.29
CA ASN A 558 43.91 -46.34 -90.12
C ASN A 558 42.98 -45.21 -89.64
N TRP A 559 43.09 -43.99 -90.19
CA TRP A 559 42.22 -42.87 -89.81
C TRP A 559 40.94 -42.77 -90.66
N VAL A 560 40.95 -43.33 -91.87
CA VAL A 560 39.77 -43.36 -92.77
C VAL A 560 38.82 -44.51 -92.40
N ALA A 561 39.29 -45.53 -91.68
CA ALA A 561 38.51 -46.75 -91.40
C ALA A 561 37.83 -46.83 -90.02
N ASN A 562 37.90 -45.80 -89.17
CA ASN A 562 37.27 -45.82 -87.83
C ASN A 562 36.21 -44.71 -87.63
N PRO A 563 34.91 -45.00 -87.86
CA PRO A 563 33.82 -44.03 -87.70
C PRO A 563 33.60 -43.54 -86.26
N ALA A 564 34.18 -44.20 -85.25
CA ALA A 564 33.98 -43.84 -83.85
C ALA A 564 34.92 -42.74 -83.33
N MET A 565 35.98 -42.41 -84.08
CA MET A 565 36.96 -41.36 -83.71
C MET A 565 36.71 -40.01 -84.42
N THR A 566 35.83 -39.97 -85.42
CA THR A 566 35.52 -38.78 -86.22
C THR A 566 34.11 -38.29 -85.91
N GLY A 567 33.92 -37.72 -84.71
CA GLY A 567 32.68 -37.05 -84.35
C GLY A 567 32.33 -35.92 -85.32
N GLY A 568 31.59 -36.22 -86.39
CA GLY A 568 30.98 -35.27 -87.32
C GLY A 568 31.84 -34.73 -88.48
N TRP A 569 33.13 -35.08 -88.60
CA TRP A 569 34.04 -34.46 -89.59
C TRP A 569 34.21 -35.24 -90.91
N ALA A 570 33.84 -36.52 -90.97
CA ALA A 570 34.05 -37.36 -92.16
C ALA A 570 33.16 -37.01 -93.38
N ASN A 571 32.11 -36.19 -93.20
CA ASN A 571 31.23 -35.76 -94.29
C ASN A 571 31.66 -34.45 -94.99
N ARG A 572 32.83 -33.88 -94.65
CA ARG A 572 33.24 -32.53 -95.08
C ARG A 572 34.48 -32.46 -95.99
N LEU A 573 35.02 -33.60 -96.42
CA LEU A 573 36.10 -33.65 -97.42
C LEU A 573 35.54 -34.19 -98.75
N LYS A 574 35.25 -33.31 -99.71
CA LYS A 574 35.02 -33.70 -101.11
C LYS A 574 36.30 -33.40 -101.89
N VAL A 575 37.05 -34.44 -102.24
CA VAL A 575 38.15 -34.33 -103.21
C VAL A 575 37.54 -34.55 -104.60
N ALA A 576 37.50 -33.50 -105.42
CA ALA A 576 37.13 -33.60 -106.83
C ALA A 576 38.38 -33.42 -107.68
N VAL A 577 38.73 -34.43 -108.47
CA VAL A 577 39.78 -34.35 -109.49
C VAL A 577 39.10 -33.92 -110.79
N VAL A 578 39.42 -32.72 -111.30
CA VAL A 578 38.92 -32.24 -112.59
C VAL A 578 40.02 -32.49 -113.63
N GLN A 579 39.76 -33.36 -114.61
CA GLN A 579 40.59 -33.53 -115.81
C GLN A 579 39.98 -32.70 -116.94
N GLY A 580 40.67 -31.65 -117.36
CA GLY A 580 40.34 -30.90 -118.58
C GLY A 580 41.19 -31.40 -119.75
N THR A 581 40.58 -31.89 -120.80
CA THR A 581 41.24 -32.20 -122.07
C THR A 581 41.21 -30.96 -122.97
N GLY A 582 42.31 -30.19 -123.03
CA GLY A 582 42.43 -29.05 -123.94
C GLY A 582 43.70 -28.21 -123.74
N HIS A 583 44.68 -28.41 -124.62
CA HIS A 583 45.92 -27.66 -124.95
C HIS A 583 46.76 -26.86 -123.93
N TRP A 584 46.43 -26.84 -122.64
CA TRP A 584 47.35 -26.38 -121.58
C TRP A 584 47.26 -27.34 -120.38
N ASP A 585 48.35 -28.05 -120.09
CA ASP A 585 48.44 -28.97 -118.96
C ASP A 585 48.48 -28.18 -117.64
N TYR A 586 47.40 -28.26 -116.86
CA TYR A 586 47.38 -27.86 -115.44
C TYR A 586 46.83 -29.00 -114.59
N ARG A 587 47.66 -29.52 -113.67
CA ARG A 587 47.21 -30.35 -112.53
C ARG A 587 47.11 -29.46 -111.30
N GLY A 588 45.90 -29.02 -110.96
CA GLY A 588 45.62 -28.30 -109.72
C GLY A 588 44.83 -29.18 -108.75
N LEU A 589 45.32 -29.31 -107.50
CA LEU A 589 44.58 -29.89 -106.39
C LEU A 589 43.77 -28.77 -105.72
N VAL A 590 42.44 -28.81 -105.79
CA VAL A 590 41.58 -27.88 -105.05
C VAL A 590 41.15 -28.52 -103.73
N VAL A 591 41.67 -28.03 -102.61
CA VAL A 591 41.21 -28.39 -101.27
C VAL A 591 40.34 -27.25 -100.75
N ALA A 592 39.02 -27.41 -100.83
CA ALA A 592 38.07 -26.48 -100.23
C ALA A 592 37.61 -27.01 -98.88
N ALA A 593 37.93 -26.31 -97.80
CA ALA A 593 37.33 -26.54 -96.48
C ALA A 593 36.09 -25.64 -96.36
N SER A 594 34.91 -26.22 -96.14
CA SER A 594 33.63 -25.52 -96.33
C SER A 594 33.24 -24.50 -95.26
N ASP A 595 33.99 -24.33 -94.17
CA ASP A 595 33.52 -23.54 -93.02
C ASP A 595 34.56 -22.52 -92.50
N ALA A 596 35.14 -21.74 -93.41
CA ALA A 596 35.81 -20.48 -93.05
C ALA A 596 35.00 -19.33 -93.66
N GLU A 597 34.48 -18.44 -92.81
CA GLU A 597 33.80 -17.20 -93.21
C GLU A 597 34.74 -16.16 -93.90
N ASP A 598 35.96 -16.54 -94.26
CA ASP A 598 36.90 -15.70 -95.02
C ASP A 598 37.43 -16.47 -96.25
N VAL A 599 36.84 -16.20 -97.41
CA VAL A 599 37.37 -16.62 -98.71
C VAL A 599 38.38 -15.59 -99.19
N TRP A 600 39.65 -15.96 -99.27
CA TRP A 600 40.65 -15.21 -100.04
C TRP A 600 40.61 -15.71 -101.49
N LEU A 601 39.87 -15.00 -102.34
CA LEU A 601 39.95 -15.14 -103.80
C LEU A 601 40.98 -14.14 -104.32
N ASN A 602 42.11 -14.64 -104.84
CA ASN A 602 42.90 -13.86 -105.79
C ASN A 602 42.16 -13.90 -107.13
N GLU A 603 41.42 -12.85 -107.44
CA GLU A 603 40.80 -12.64 -108.74
C GLU A 603 41.88 -12.34 -109.81
N TRP A 604 41.92 -13.14 -110.86
CA TRP A 604 42.24 -12.69 -112.21
C TRP A 604 40.94 -12.79 -113.02
N HIS A 605 40.54 -11.67 -113.62
CA HIS A 605 39.29 -11.44 -114.34
C HIS A 605 38.94 -12.52 -115.37
N ILE A 606 37.70 -13.02 -115.32
CA ILE A 606 36.84 -13.24 -116.50
C ILE A 606 35.40 -12.82 -116.12
N ALA A 607 34.76 -12.13 -117.05
CA ALA A 607 33.52 -11.37 -116.93
C ALA A 607 32.25 -12.19 -116.61
N ASP A 608 31.17 -11.45 -116.41
CA ASP A 608 30.29 -11.49 -115.25
C ASP A 608 28.85 -11.79 -115.67
N ASP A 609 28.59 -12.95 -116.29
CA ASP A 609 27.27 -13.24 -116.85
C ASP A 609 26.78 -14.63 -116.40
N GLN A 610 25.86 -14.62 -115.43
CA GLN A 610 24.69 -15.51 -115.31
C GLN A 610 24.51 -16.35 -114.02
N VAL A 611 23.49 -15.89 -113.28
CA VAL A 611 22.30 -16.66 -112.87
C VAL A 611 22.40 -17.48 -111.59
N ALA A 612 22.03 -16.77 -110.53
CA ALA A 612 21.00 -17.17 -109.57
C ALA A 612 20.15 -18.40 -109.94
N ALA A 613 20.21 -19.45 -109.13
CA ALA A 613 19.04 -20.26 -108.81
C ALA A 613 19.26 -21.04 -107.50
N LEU A 614 18.19 -21.07 -106.69
CA LEU A 614 17.85 -22.05 -105.64
C LEU A 614 17.95 -21.57 -104.17
N GLY A 615 16.93 -20.81 -103.77
CA GLY A 615 15.95 -21.30 -102.79
C GLY A 615 16.34 -21.41 -101.31
N GLY A 616 15.75 -20.52 -100.50
CA GLY A 616 14.92 -20.98 -99.38
C GLY A 616 15.41 -20.75 -97.94
N ARG A 617 14.57 -19.99 -97.20
CA ARG A 617 14.30 -20.01 -95.75
C ARG A 617 15.33 -19.38 -94.80
N ARG A 618 15.09 -18.09 -94.47
CA ARG A 618 15.56 -17.48 -93.21
C ARG A 618 14.61 -17.82 -92.05
N LEU A 619 15.11 -18.55 -91.06
CA LEU A 619 14.50 -18.71 -89.74
C LEU A 619 14.79 -17.44 -88.89
N LYS A 620 13.76 -16.93 -88.21
CA LYS A 620 13.83 -15.77 -87.30
C LYS A 620 14.64 -16.09 -86.03
N PRO A 621 15.42 -15.14 -85.48
CA PRO A 621 16.05 -15.29 -84.17
C PRO A 621 15.06 -15.02 -83.02
N PRO A 622 15.26 -15.62 -81.83
CA PRO A 622 14.32 -15.52 -80.71
C PRO A 622 14.45 -14.21 -79.92
N VAL A 623 13.29 -13.76 -79.43
CA VAL A 623 13.06 -12.59 -78.58
C VAL A 623 13.53 -12.88 -77.15
N PHE A 624 14.46 -12.09 -76.63
CA PHE A 624 14.72 -11.99 -75.18
C PHE A 624 13.88 -10.84 -74.59
N ARG A 625 12.89 -11.18 -73.75
CA ARG A 625 12.16 -10.23 -72.89
C ARG A 625 12.94 -10.02 -71.59
N GLN A 626 13.33 -8.77 -71.30
CA GLN A 626 13.66 -8.33 -69.94
C GLN A 626 12.38 -7.82 -69.26
N ARG A 627 11.98 -8.47 -68.15
CA ARG A 627 10.99 -7.95 -67.20
C ARG A 627 11.71 -7.04 -66.21
N ARG A 628 11.32 -5.76 -66.15
CA ARG A 628 11.63 -4.85 -65.05
C ARG A 628 10.44 -4.87 -64.08
N LEU A 629 10.74 -5.10 -62.80
CA LEU A 629 9.79 -5.07 -61.68
C LEU A 629 9.25 -3.65 -61.45
N ALA A 630 7.98 -3.58 -61.06
CA ALA A 630 7.45 -2.61 -60.11
C ALA A 630 7.13 -3.36 -58.82
#